data_AF-A0A6A8FL74-F1
#
_entry.id   AF-A0A6A8FL74-F1
#
_cell.length_a   1.000
_cell.length_b   1.000
_cell.length_c   1.000
_cell.angle_alpha   90.00
_cell.angle_beta   90.00
_cell.angle_gamma   90.00
#
_symmetry.space_group_name_H-M   'P 1'
#
loop_
_entity.id
_entity.type
_entity.pdbx_description
1 polymer ?
#
loop_
_entity_poly.entity_id
_entity_poly.type
_entity_poly.pdbx_seq_one_letter_code
_entity_poly.pdbx_strand_id
1 'polypeptide(L)' 'MFTASTLKKKALVFQGGGALGAYDTGVFQALYEKIGRKEGFDKLFDIVAGTSSGAMNGAIFFAIVPLTFL' A
#
# COMPACT_ATOMS: atom_id res chain seq x y z
N MET A 1 29.03 0.72 -20.10
CA MET A 1 27.61 0.91 -20.45
C MET A 1 26.80 0.72 -19.18
N PHE A 2 26.51 1.80 -18.44
CA PHE A 2 25.68 1.74 -17.23
C PHE A 2 24.22 1.68 -17.68
N THR A 3 23.58 0.53 -17.50
CA THR A 3 22.10 0.48 -17.51
C THR A 3 21.68 1.03 -16.16
N ALA A 4 21.38 2.33 -16.12
CA ALA A 4 20.62 2.89 -15.02
C ALA A 4 19.19 2.40 -15.23
N SER A 5 18.82 1.29 -14.60
CA SER A 5 17.40 1.07 -14.32
C SER A 5 16.97 2.25 -13.46
N THR A 6 16.29 3.23 -14.04
CA THR A 6 15.60 4.25 -13.25
C THR A 6 14.69 3.48 -12.29
N LEU A 7 15.01 3.51 -10.98
CA LEU A 7 14.20 2.89 -9.95
C LEU A 7 12.77 3.41 -10.11
N LYS A 8 11.88 2.54 -10.61
CA LYS A 8 10.51 2.92 -10.95
C LYS A 8 9.77 3.11 -9.64
N LYS A 9 9.47 4.37 -9.29
CA LYS A 9 8.72 4.68 -8.09
C LYS A 9 7.28 4.20 -8.24
N LYS A 10 6.78 3.48 -7.23
CA LYS A 10 5.42 2.93 -7.18
C LYS A 10 4.62 3.70 -6.14
N ALA A 11 3.45 4.21 -6.52
CA ALA A 11 2.54 4.90 -5.61
C ALA A 11 1.23 4.12 -5.47
N LEU A 12 0.69 4.08 -4.25
CA LEU A 12 -0.64 3.58 -3.94
C LEU A 12 -1.52 4.73 -3.48
N VAL A 13 -2.71 4.86 -4.07
CA VAL A 13 -3.65 5.95 -3.78
C VAL A 13 -4.98 5.37 -3.35
N PHE A 14 -5.39 5.64 -2.11
CA PHE A 14 -6.68 5.24 -1.56
C PHE A 14 -7.71 6.35 -1.75
N GLN A 15 -8.81 6.03 -2.41
CA GLN A 15 -9.90 6.98 -2.59
C GLN A 15 -10.66 7.20 -1.27
N GLY A 16 -11.29 8.37 -1.12
CA GLY A 16 -12.29 8.57 -0.08
C GLY A 16 -13.64 7.96 -0.47
N GLY A 17 -14.41 7.49 0.51
CA GLY A 17 -15.73 6.92 0.25
C GLY A 17 -16.51 6.47 1.48
N GLY A 18 -16.08 6.85 2.69
CA GLY A 18 -16.73 6.45 3.94
C GLY A 18 -16.72 4.94 4.11
N ALA A 19 -17.90 4.32 4.15
CA ALA A 19 -18.07 2.88 4.28
C ALA A 19 -17.40 2.08 3.14
N LEU A 20 -17.23 2.66 1.95
CA LEU A 20 -16.49 2.02 0.85
C LEU A 20 -15.01 1.79 1.19
N GLY A 21 -14.45 2.41 2.24
CA GLY A 21 -13.10 2.12 2.72
C GLY A 21 -12.91 0.66 3.17
N ALA A 22 -13.98 -0.06 3.51
CA ALA A 22 -13.89 -1.50 3.77
C ALA A 22 -13.51 -2.30 2.50
N TYR A 23 -14.00 -1.86 1.34
CA TYR A 23 -13.61 -2.45 0.06
C TYR A 23 -12.13 -2.21 -0.25
N ASP A 24 -11.65 -0.98 -0.06
CA ASP A 24 -10.23 -0.64 -0.25
C ASP A 24 -9.31 -1.51 0.61
N THR A 25 -9.74 -1.79 1.85
CA THR A 25 -9.02 -2.67 2.79
C THR A 25 -8.90 -4.10 2.24
N GLY A 26 -10.01 -4.64 1.72
CA GLY A 26 -10.02 -5.98 1.12
C GLY A 26 -9.20 -6.08 -0.17
N VAL A 27 -9.25 -5.06 -1.03
CA VAL A 27 -8.40 -4.97 -2.23
C VAL A 27 -6.93 -4.96 -1.85
N PHE A 28 -6.58 -4.18 -0.82
CA PHE A 28 -5.20 -4.11 -0.34
C PHE A 28 -4.72 -5.44 0.25
N GLN A 29 -5.56 -6.13 1.02
CA GLN A 29 -5.22 -7.46 1.54
C GLN A 29 -4.90 -8.44 0.39
N ALA A 30 -5.75 -8.49 -0.64
CA ALA A 30 -5.51 -9.35 -1.80
C ALA A 30 -4.22 -8.98 -2.56
N LEU A 31 -3.90 -7.69 -2.63
CA LEU A 31 -2.66 -7.18 -3.23
C LEU A 31 -1.43 -7.63 -2.44
N TYR A 32 -1.50 -7.53 -1.10
CA TYR A 32 -0.44 -7.98 -0.21
C TYR A 32 -0.20 -9.49 -0.31
N GLU A 33 -1.26 -10.29 -0.31
CA GLU A 33 -1.15 -11.75 -0.41
C GLU A 33 -0.50 -12.20 -1.72
N LYS A 34 -0.81 -11.51 -2.83
CA LYS A 34 -0.31 -11.87 -4.17
C LYS A 34 1.10 -11.36 -4.45
N ILE A 35 1.44 -10.16 -3.97
CA ILE A 35 2.67 -9.44 -4.36
C ILE A 35 3.56 -9.18 -3.15
N GLY A 36 2.95 -8.74 -2.04
CA GLY A 36 3.62 -8.39 -0.79
C GLY A 36 4.46 -9.51 -0.17
N ARG A 37 3.95 -10.75 -0.17
CA ARG A 37 4.68 -11.90 0.39
C ARG A 37 5.99 -12.22 -0.34
N LYS A 38 6.13 -11.85 -1.62
CA LYS A 38 7.33 -12.15 -2.42
C LYS A 38 8.35 -11.01 -2.40
N GLU A 39 7.89 -9.76 -2.43
CA GLU A 39 8.78 -8.59 -2.55
C GLU A 39 9.11 -7.93 -1.21
N GLY A 40 8.35 -8.19 -0.15
CA GLY A 40 8.43 -7.46 1.11
C GLY A 40 7.56 -6.21 1.08
N PHE A 41 6.76 -6.00 2.13
CA PHE A 41 5.78 -4.92 2.22
C PHE A 41 6.40 -3.52 2.09
N ASP A 42 7.54 -3.35 2.76
CA ASP A 42 8.38 -2.15 2.79
C ASP A 42 8.92 -1.75 1.40
N LYS A 43 8.86 -2.66 0.42
CA LYS A 43 9.38 -2.46 -0.95
C LYS A 43 8.28 -2.39 -2.00
N LEU A 44 7.01 -2.48 -1.61
CA LEU A 44 5.91 -2.50 -2.57
C LEU A 44 5.60 -1.11 -3.13
N PHE A 45 5.57 -0.09 -2.27
CA PHE A 45 5.21 1.29 -2.63
C PHE A 45 6.13 2.29 -1.95
N ASP A 46 6.63 3.25 -2.72
CA ASP A 46 7.43 4.37 -2.23
C ASP A 46 6.56 5.50 -1.67
N ILE A 47 5.31 5.58 -2.16
CA ILE A 47 4.37 6.64 -1.81
C ILE A 47 3.02 5.99 -1.52
N VAL A 48 2.42 6.34 -0.38
CA VAL A 48 1.03 6.04 -0.05
C VAL A 48 0.30 7.36 0.16
N ALA A 49 -0.78 7.56 -0.57
CA ALA A 49 -1.64 8.72 -0.45
C ALA A 49 -3.09 8.30 -0.26
N GLY A 50 -3.89 9.16 0.35
CA GLY A 50 -5.33 8.94 0.41
C GLY A 50 -6.10 10.15 0.89
N THR A 51 -7.42 10.11 0.72
CA THR A 51 -8.33 11.18 1.13
C THR A 51 -9.41 10.63 2.06
N SER A 52 -9.72 11.30 3.16
CA SER A 52 -10.78 10.91 4.10
C SER A 52 -10.59 9.46 4.61
N SER A 53 -11.58 8.58 4.45
CA SER A 53 -11.47 7.15 4.79
C SER A 53 -10.25 6.45 4.17
N GLY A 54 -9.90 6.82 2.94
CA GLY A 54 -8.71 6.29 2.27
C GLY A 54 -7.41 6.72 2.93
N ALA A 55 -7.35 7.95 3.46
CA ALA A 55 -6.19 8.42 4.23
C ALA A 55 -6.04 7.62 5.54
N MET A 56 -7.15 7.34 6.23
CA MET A 56 -7.14 6.51 7.45
C MET A 56 -6.65 5.09 7.16
N ASN A 57 -7.15 4.47 6.10
CA ASN A 57 -6.71 3.13 5.70
C ASN A 57 -5.20 3.12 5.38
N GLY A 58 -4.73 4.06 4.56
CA GLY A 58 -3.31 4.17 4.23
C GLY A 58 -2.43 4.37 5.48
N ALA A 59 -2.86 5.21 6.42
CA ALA A 59 -2.15 5.44 7.67
C ALA A 59 -2.09 4.18 8.56
N ILE A 60 -3.21 3.47 8.75
CA ILE A 60 -3.26 2.23 9.54
C ILE A 60 -2.35 1.17 8.92
N PHE A 61 -2.42 0.99 7.61
CA PHE A 61 -1.61 0.00 6.91
C PHE A 61 -0.11 0.27 6.97
N PHE A 62 0.31 1.53 7.00
CA PHE A 62 1.74 1.85 7.04
C PHE A 62 2.28 2.00 8.46
N ALA A 63 1.46 2.47 9.41
CA ALA A 63 1.87 2.72 10.79
C ALA A 63 1.74 1.49 11.70
N ILE A 64 0.71 0.65 11.49
CA ILE A 64 0.32 -0.39 12.45
C ILE A 64 0.51 -1.79 11.86
N VAL A 65 0.06 -2.00 10.63
CA VAL A 65 0.03 -3.33 10.01
C VAL A 65 1.41 -4.00 9.83
N PRO A 66 2.51 -3.30 9.47
CA PRO A 66 3.84 -3.92 9.49
C PRO A 66 4.26 -4.48 10.85
N LEU A 67 3.68 -4.01 11.96
CA LEU A 67 3.99 -4.51 13.31
C LEU A 67 3.25 -5.83 13.66
N THR A 68 2.14 -6.12 13.00
CA THR A 68 1.30 -7.31 13.28
C THR A 68 1.58 -8.51 12.38
N PHE A 69 2.38 -8.34 11.32
CA PHE A 69 2.77 -9.41 10.39
C PHE A 69 4.27 -9.78 10.49
N LEU A 70 4.99 -9.21 11.46
CA LEU A 70 6.33 -9.62 11.93
C LEU A 70 6.18 -10.52 13.16
#